data_AF-A0A917BPZ1-F1
#
_entry.id   AF-A0A917BPZ1-F1
#
_cell.length_a   1.000
_cell.length_b   1.000
_cell.length_c   1.000
_cell.angle_alpha   90.00
_cell.angle_beta   90.00
_cell.angle_gamma   90.00
#
_symmetry.space_group_name_H-M   'P 1'
#
loop_
_entity.id
_entity.type
_entity.pdbx_description
1 polymer ?
#
loop_
_entity_poly.entity_id
_entity_poly.type
_entity_poly.pdbx_seq_one_letter_code
_entity_poly.pdbx_strand_id
1 'polypeptide(L)'
;MESKPTCQSNDDYLVIHRESALGPGSDILIRRKAPGADIACVYRKAPGDQEIKGAQDADYVLGLAGRFLVMDRGTGPSRKLVLWDIPANKAALALDYDDSVPVKVEPTVITFSEITGPATAKTCARWKDVTKDGLTAVLAVNTRITVPALTRSHTGATRCIAQQ
;
A
#
# COMPACT_ATOMS: atom_id res chain seq x y z
N MET A 1 5.50 1.95 25.60
CA MET A 1 4.28 1.11 25.60
C MET A 1 4.23 0.40 24.26
N GLU A 2 4.11 -0.92 24.25
CA GLU A 2 4.04 -1.72 23.02
C GLU A 2 2.63 -1.61 22.45
N SER A 3 2.50 -1.25 21.18
CA SER A 3 1.19 -1.08 20.53
C SER A 3 0.50 -2.44 20.34
N LYS A 4 -0.83 -2.46 20.46
CA LYS A 4 -1.62 -3.70 20.27
C LYS A 4 -1.49 -4.17 18.82
N PRO A 5 -1.15 -5.45 18.56
CA PRO A 5 -1.05 -5.95 17.20
C PRO A 5 -2.42 -6.04 16.52
N THR A 6 -2.41 -5.79 15.22
CA THR A 6 -3.53 -6.00 14.29
C THR A 6 -3.13 -7.09 13.29
N CYS A 7 -4.11 -7.85 12.78
CA CYS A 7 -3.85 -8.92 11.84
C CYS A 7 -4.73 -8.88 10.60
N GLN A 8 -4.15 -9.31 9.48
CA GLN A 8 -4.82 -9.62 8.23
C GLN A 8 -4.54 -11.08 7.90
N SER A 9 -5.55 -11.83 7.46
CA SER A 9 -5.43 -13.28 7.24
C SER A 9 -6.15 -13.70 5.98
N ASN A 10 -5.58 -14.67 5.28
CA ASN A 10 -6.24 -15.47 4.24
C ASN A 10 -5.89 -16.95 4.44
N ASP A 11 -6.14 -17.81 3.46
CA ASP A 11 -5.90 -19.25 3.61
C ASP A 11 -4.40 -19.59 3.76
N ASP A 12 -3.53 -18.81 3.13
CA ASP A 12 -2.09 -19.09 3.02
C ASP A 12 -1.23 -18.31 4.02
N TYR A 13 -1.69 -17.14 4.47
CA TYR A 13 -0.88 -16.19 5.24
C TYR A 13 -1.65 -15.55 6.40
N LEU A 14 -0.92 -15.31 7.48
CA LEU A 14 -1.26 -14.38 8.54
C LEU A 14 -0.23 -13.25 8.54
N VAL A 15 -0.68 -12.02 8.32
CA VAL A 15 0.13 -10.81 8.50
C VAL A 15 -0.23 -10.19 9.83
N ILE A 16 0.77 -10.02 10.68
CA ILE A 16 0.68 -9.45 12.02
C ILE A 16 1.47 -8.15 11.98
N HIS A 17 0.82 -7.03 12.29
CA HIS A 17 1.49 -5.74 12.28
C HIS A 17 1.11 -4.91 13.50
N ARG A 18 2.02 -4.02 13.87
CA ARG A 18 1.84 -3.07 14.96
C ARG A 18 2.61 -1.79 14.63
N GLU A 19 2.29 -0.69 15.29
CA GLU A 19 3.09 0.54 15.18
C GLU A 19 4.55 0.25 15.59
N SER A 20 5.51 0.71 14.79
CA SER A 20 6.92 0.48 15.07
C SER A 20 7.37 1.26 16.31
N ALA A 21 8.16 0.60 17.16
CA ALA A 21 8.76 1.26 18.32
C ALA A 21 9.97 2.15 17.94
N LEU A 22 10.45 2.07 16.70
CA LEU A 22 11.67 2.74 16.23
C LEU A 22 11.40 4.01 15.41
N GLY A 23 10.13 4.32 15.11
CA GLY A 23 9.75 5.47 14.30
C GLY A 23 8.44 5.26 13.55
N PRO A 24 8.13 6.13 12.58
CA PRO A 24 6.92 6.00 11.77
C PRO A 24 6.87 4.67 11.00
N GLY A 25 5.66 4.14 10.82
CA GLY A 25 5.41 2.89 10.11
C GLY A 25 5.04 1.74 11.03
N SER A 26 5.08 0.54 10.49
CA SER A 26 4.69 -0.69 11.16
C SER A 26 5.84 -1.68 11.23
N ASP A 27 5.94 -2.34 12.37
CA ASP A 27 6.65 -3.62 12.47
C ASP A 27 5.73 -4.70 11.90
N ILE A 28 6.17 -5.46 10.90
CA ILE A 28 5.33 -6.44 10.19
C ILE A 28 5.96 -7.83 10.21
N LEU A 29 5.21 -8.82 10.70
CA LEU A 29 5.51 -10.24 10.61
C LEU A 29 4.53 -10.93 9.66
N ILE A 30 5.05 -11.81 8.82
CA ILE A 30 4.26 -12.61 7.89
C ILE A 30 4.53 -14.07 8.18
N ARG A 31 3.46 -14.80 8.50
CA ARG A 31 3.50 -16.23 8.80
C ARG A 31 2.72 -17.00 7.76
N ARG A 32 3.32 -18.05 7.20
CA ARG A 32 2.59 -19.02 6.38
C ARG A 32 1.67 -19.86 7.24
N LYS A 33 0.44 -20.08 6.79
CA LYS A 33 -0.54 -20.94 7.42
C LYS A 33 -0.49 -22.33 6.79
N ALA A 34 -0.63 -23.35 7.62
CA ALA A 34 -1.06 -24.65 7.12
C ALA A 34 -2.58 -24.59 6.83
N PRO A 35 -3.11 -25.41 5.91
CA PRO A 35 -4.54 -25.48 5.66
C PRO A 35 -5.33 -25.70 6.96
N GLY A 36 -6.31 -24.85 7.23
CA GLY A 36 -7.16 -24.91 8.44
C GLY A 36 -6.47 -24.46 9.74
N ALA A 37 -5.23 -23.97 9.70
CA ALA A 37 -4.55 -23.46 10.89
C ALA A 37 -5.20 -22.16 11.38
N ASP A 38 -5.63 -22.16 12.64
CA ASP A 38 -5.97 -20.96 13.39
C ASP A 38 -4.73 -20.51 14.18
N ILE A 39 -4.22 -19.33 13.84
CA ILE A 39 -2.99 -18.79 14.43
C ILE A 39 -3.35 -17.51 15.17
N ALA A 40 -2.99 -17.46 16.45
CA ALA A 40 -3.25 -16.30 17.29
C ALA A 40 -2.58 -15.01 16.75
N CYS A 41 -3.31 -13.90 16.81
CA CYS A 41 -2.83 -12.57 16.45
C CYS A 41 -1.90 -12.01 17.54
N VAL A 42 -0.66 -12.49 17.57
CA VAL A 42 0.36 -12.09 18.55
C VAL A 42 1.65 -11.72 17.81
N TYR A 43 2.17 -10.51 18.06
CA TYR A 43 3.46 -10.08 17.52
C TYR A 43 4.60 -10.80 18.24
N ARG A 44 4.90 -12.01 17.80
CA ARG A 44 6.02 -12.82 18.26
C ARG A 44 6.57 -13.60 17.08
N LYS A 45 7.79 -13.26 16.68
CA LYS A 45 8.51 -13.94 15.60
C LYS A 45 8.71 -15.41 15.95
N ALA A 46 8.31 -16.29 15.05
CA ALA A 46 8.54 -17.72 15.09
C ALA A 46 9.53 -18.14 13.98
N PRO A 47 10.16 -19.33 14.08
CA PRO A 47 10.96 -19.87 12.98
C PRO A 47 10.16 -19.93 11.68
N GLY A 48 10.74 -19.42 10.59
CA GLY A 48 10.10 -19.39 9.27
C GLY A 48 9.23 -18.16 8.99
N ASP A 49 8.95 -17.32 10.00
CA ASP A 49 8.28 -16.04 9.76
C ASP A 49 9.16 -15.11 8.93
N GLN A 50 8.55 -14.44 7.95
CA GLN A 50 9.17 -13.31 7.27
C GLN A 50 8.90 -12.04 8.08
N GLU A 51 9.84 -11.11 8.02
CA GLU A 51 9.75 -9.86 8.75
C GLU A 51 10.06 -8.72 7.80
N ILE A 52 9.12 -7.78 7.69
CA ILE A 52 9.34 -6.51 7.03
C ILE A 52 9.53 -5.50 8.14
N LYS A 53 10.80 -5.18 8.39
CA LYS A 53 11.23 -4.12 9.31
C LYS A 53 11.44 -2.87 8.49
N GLY A 54 10.91 -1.74 8.98
CA GLY A 54 10.90 -0.41 8.35
C GLY A 54 12.24 0.01 7.75
N ALA A 55 12.53 -0.53 6.57
CA ALA A 55 13.76 -0.31 5.84
C ALA A 55 13.63 1.05 5.17
N GLN A 56 14.17 2.08 5.81
CA GLN A 56 14.24 3.48 5.37
C GLN A 56 12.90 4.21 5.14
N ASP A 57 11.84 3.49 4.78
CA ASP A 57 10.51 4.01 4.51
C ASP A 57 9.49 3.40 5.49
N ALA A 58 8.59 4.22 6.02
CA ALA A 58 7.52 3.78 6.91
C ALA A 58 6.47 2.98 6.14
N ASP A 59 6.34 1.69 6.45
CA ASP A 59 5.34 0.80 5.85
C ASP A 59 4.08 0.68 6.72
N TYR A 60 2.91 0.83 6.12
CA TYR A 60 1.61 0.66 6.77
C TYR A 60 0.80 -0.40 6.03
N VAL A 61 0.32 -1.42 6.75
CA VAL A 61 -0.47 -2.51 6.16
C VAL A 61 -1.86 -2.02 5.77
N LEU A 62 -2.22 -2.17 4.50
CA LEU A 62 -3.56 -1.86 3.99
C LEU A 62 -4.42 -3.12 3.82
N GLY A 63 -3.82 -4.28 3.55
CA GLY A 63 -4.57 -5.54 3.40
C GLY A 63 -3.80 -6.64 2.67
N LEU A 64 -4.50 -7.73 2.37
CA LEU A 64 -3.99 -8.89 1.64
C LEU A 64 -4.81 -9.16 0.37
N ALA A 65 -4.12 -9.34 -0.75
CA ALA A 65 -4.69 -9.78 -2.02
C ALA A 65 -3.92 -11.03 -2.51
N GLY A 66 -4.44 -12.22 -2.21
CA GLY A 66 -3.77 -13.49 -2.48
C GLY A 66 -2.40 -13.56 -1.83
N ARG A 67 -1.34 -13.72 -2.64
CA ARG A 67 0.06 -13.76 -2.18
C ARG A 67 0.70 -12.38 -1.95
N PHE A 68 -0.04 -11.30 -2.18
CA PHE A 68 0.48 -9.94 -2.09
C PHE A 68 0.02 -9.26 -0.81
N LEU A 69 0.97 -8.72 -0.06
CA LEU A 69 0.72 -7.77 1.01
C LEU A 69 0.68 -6.36 0.41
N VAL A 70 -0.44 -5.68 0.58
CA VAL A 70 -0.64 -4.31 0.12
C VAL A 70 -0.26 -3.37 1.24
N MET A 71 0.68 -2.47 0.96
CA MET A 71 1.19 -1.50 1.92
C MET A 71 1.14 -0.09 1.35
N ASP A 72 0.95 0.86 2.25
CA ASP A 72 1.25 2.26 2.02
C ASP A 72 2.64 2.55 2.58
N ARG A 73 3.54 3.04 1.73
CA ARG A 73 4.94 3.28 2.05
C ARG A 73 5.25 4.77 1.98
N GLY A 74 5.71 5.32 3.09
CA GLY A 74 6.21 6.70 3.20
C GLY A 74 5.70 7.43 4.43
N THR A 75 6.39 8.50 4.81
CA THR A 75 6.01 9.41 5.91
C THR A 75 5.69 10.83 5.44
N GLY A 76 6.03 11.14 4.18
CA GLY A 76 5.85 12.45 3.57
C GLY A 76 4.70 12.50 2.55
N PRO A 77 4.58 13.62 1.81
CA PRO A 77 3.49 13.82 0.84
C PRO A 77 3.63 12.95 -0.43
N SER A 78 4.81 12.37 -0.64
CA SER A 78 5.04 11.37 -1.68
C SER A 78 4.99 9.98 -1.05
N ARG A 79 3.81 9.36 -1.10
CA ARG A 79 3.55 7.99 -0.62
C ARG A 79 3.43 7.03 -1.79
N LYS A 80 3.78 5.78 -1.56
CA LYS A 80 3.68 4.71 -2.57
C LYS A 80 2.76 3.60 -2.12
N LEU A 81 1.90 3.16 -3.02
CA LEU A 81 1.19 1.91 -2.87
C LEU A 81 2.13 0.77 -3.30
N VAL A 82 2.50 -0.09 -2.37
CA VAL A 82 3.41 -1.21 -2.58
C VAL A 82 2.64 -2.52 -2.54
N LEU A 83 2.81 -3.34 -3.58
CA LEU A 83 2.39 -4.74 -3.56
C LEU A 83 3.65 -5.60 -3.32
N TRP A 84 3.78 -6.08 -2.09
CA TRP A 84 4.87 -6.95 -1.68
C TRP A 84 4.54 -8.41 -1.97
N ASP A 85 5.35 -9.06 -2.79
CA ASP A 85 5.22 -10.48 -3.07
C ASP A 85 5.79 -11.29 -1.89
N ILE A 86 4.90 -11.93 -1.12
CA ILE A 86 5.26 -12.64 0.10
C ILE A 86 6.22 -13.81 -0.19
N PRO A 87 5.92 -14.76 -1.11
CA PRO A 87 6.89 -15.81 -1.43
C PRO A 87 8.24 -15.31 -1.92
N ALA A 88 8.27 -14.24 -2.73
CA ALA A 88 9.52 -13.71 -3.28
C ALA A 88 10.26 -12.78 -2.30
N ASN A 89 9.60 -12.39 -1.21
CA ASN A 89 10.08 -11.45 -0.20
C ASN A 89 10.65 -10.15 -0.80
N LYS A 90 9.92 -9.56 -1.75
CA LYS A 90 10.29 -8.30 -2.42
C LYS A 90 9.07 -7.55 -2.92
N ALA A 91 9.22 -6.24 -3.14
CA ALA A 91 8.22 -5.45 -3.83
C ALA A 91 8.09 -5.95 -5.28
N ALA A 92 6.88 -6.34 -5.69
CA ALA A 92 6.58 -6.68 -7.07
C ALA A 92 6.11 -5.45 -7.86
N LEU A 93 5.49 -4.50 -7.16
CA LEU A 93 5.03 -3.23 -7.72
C LEU A 93 5.06 -2.14 -6.65
N ALA A 94 5.43 -0.93 -7.04
CA ALA A 94 5.33 0.26 -6.22
C ALA A 94 4.88 1.42 -7.12
N LEU A 95 3.75 2.05 -6.80
CA LEU A 95 3.16 3.12 -7.60
C LEU A 95 2.84 4.33 -6.73
N ASP A 96 3.03 5.51 -7.29
CA ASP A 96 2.57 6.74 -6.66
C ASP A 96 1.04 6.76 -6.69
N TYR A 97 0.42 7.18 -5.59
CA TYR A 97 -1.03 7.19 -5.48
C TYR A 97 -1.55 8.36 -4.64
N ASP A 98 -2.81 8.69 -4.89
CA ASP A 98 -3.57 9.69 -4.15
C ASP A 98 -4.09 9.05 -2.86
N ASP A 99 -3.39 9.31 -1.76
CA ASP A 99 -3.69 8.80 -0.42
C ASP A 99 -4.93 9.43 0.22
N SER A 100 -5.47 10.50 -0.38
CA SER A 100 -6.76 11.07 0.01
C SER A 100 -7.95 10.20 -0.40
N VAL A 101 -7.75 9.25 -1.32
CA VAL A 101 -8.75 8.28 -1.76
C VAL A 101 -8.47 6.91 -1.13
N PRO A 102 -9.43 6.30 -0.43
CA PRO A 102 -9.24 4.99 0.17
C PRO A 102 -8.85 3.91 -0.86
N VAL A 103 -7.80 3.17 -0.55
CA VAL A 103 -7.44 1.94 -1.25
C VAL A 103 -8.40 0.83 -0.83
N LYS A 104 -9.00 0.13 -1.79
CA LYS A 104 -9.77 -1.09 -1.52
C LYS A 104 -8.93 -2.30 -1.88
N VAL A 105 -8.80 -3.21 -0.93
CA VAL A 105 -8.05 -4.46 -1.09
C VAL A 105 -9.03 -5.62 -0.96
N GLU A 106 -9.23 -6.33 -2.06
CA GLU A 106 -10.02 -7.56 -2.14
C GLU A 106 -9.08 -8.74 -2.45
N PRO A 107 -9.51 -10.00 -2.24
CA PRO A 107 -8.63 -11.16 -2.39
C PRO A 107 -7.93 -11.28 -3.75
N THR A 108 -8.55 -10.81 -4.83
CA THR A 108 -8.02 -10.90 -6.20
C THR A 108 -7.87 -9.56 -6.91
N VAL A 109 -8.30 -8.46 -6.27
CA VAL A 109 -8.40 -7.15 -6.90
C VAL A 109 -7.99 -6.06 -5.91
N ILE A 110 -7.20 -5.10 -6.39
CA ILE A 110 -6.87 -3.89 -5.64
C ILE A 110 -7.33 -2.69 -6.45
N THR A 111 -8.09 -1.79 -5.85
CA THR A 111 -8.51 -0.53 -6.50
C THR A 111 -8.05 0.67 -5.71
N PHE A 112 -7.49 1.65 -6.40
CA PHE A 112 -6.94 2.87 -5.80
C PHE A 112 -6.90 3.98 -6.84
N SER A 113 -6.59 5.20 -6.41
CA SER A 113 -6.37 6.32 -7.32
C SER A 113 -4.88 6.51 -7.57
N GLU A 114 -4.40 6.07 -8.73
CA GLU A 114 -2.98 6.15 -9.07
C GLU A 114 -2.61 7.54 -9.62
N ILE A 115 -1.45 8.05 -9.21
CA ILE A 115 -0.83 9.22 -9.83
C ILE A 115 -0.05 8.79 -11.06
N THR A 116 -0.46 9.29 -12.22
CA THR A 116 0.07 8.91 -13.55
C THR A 116 1.10 9.89 -14.11
N GLY A 117 1.31 11.02 -13.43
CA GLY A 117 2.33 12.00 -13.80
C GLY A 117 1.93 13.44 -13.47
N PRO A 118 2.78 14.41 -13.84
CA PRO A 118 2.52 15.83 -13.57
C PRO A 118 1.35 16.34 -14.41
N ALA A 119 0.56 17.26 -13.83
CA ALA A 119 -0.44 18.01 -14.56
C ALA A 119 0.16 19.30 -15.14
N THR A 120 -0.38 19.73 -16.27
CA THR A 120 0.00 20.97 -16.95
C THR A 120 -1.23 21.87 -17.08
N ALA A 121 -1.01 23.15 -17.42
CA ALA A 121 -2.12 24.05 -17.74
C ALA A 121 -3.03 23.54 -18.88
N LYS A 122 -2.55 22.62 -19.72
CA LYS A 122 -3.34 21.99 -20.79
C LYS A 122 -4.19 20.81 -20.30
N THR A 123 -3.66 20.04 -19.33
CA THR A 123 -4.30 18.82 -18.82
C THR A 123 -5.08 19.05 -17.53
N CYS A 124 -4.95 20.23 -16.92
CA CYS A 124 -5.63 20.61 -15.70
C CYS A 124 -6.14 22.06 -15.78
N ALA A 125 -7.46 22.23 -15.84
CA ALA A 125 -8.09 23.55 -15.86
C ALA A 125 -7.79 24.37 -14.59
N ARG A 126 -7.65 23.69 -13.44
CA ARG A 126 -7.34 24.29 -12.14
C ARG A 126 -5.83 24.42 -11.87
N TRP A 127 -4.98 24.24 -12.88
CA TRP A 127 -3.53 24.19 -12.69
C TRP A 127 -3.01 25.45 -12.00
N LYS A 128 -3.43 26.63 -12.47
CA LYS A 128 -3.01 27.93 -11.89
C LYS A 128 -3.40 28.05 -10.41
N ASP A 129 -4.63 27.63 -10.08
CA ASP A 129 -5.15 27.72 -8.72
C ASP A 129 -4.37 26.78 -7.78
N VAL A 130 -4.06 25.57 -8.25
CA VAL A 130 -3.29 24.58 -7.49
C VAL A 130 -1.85 25.07 -7.26
N THR A 131 -1.18 25.55 -8.31
CA THR A 131 0.24 25.94 -8.22
C THR A 131 0.49 27.26 -7.50
N LYS A 132 -0.55 28.09 -7.34
CA LYS A 132 -0.43 29.41 -6.68
C LYS A 132 0.06 29.30 -5.25
N ASP A 133 -0.34 28.24 -4.55
CA ASP A 133 -0.02 28.03 -3.13
C ASP A 133 1.26 27.18 -2.94
N GLY A 134 2.07 27.03 -4.00
CA GLY A 134 3.31 26.24 -3.96
C GLY A 134 3.10 24.73 -4.06
N LEU A 135 1.86 24.27 -4.30
CA LEU A 135 1.54 22.85 -4.49
C LEU A 135 1.85 22.37 -5.90
N THR A 136 2.12 21.08 -6.03
CA THR A 136 2.32 20.42 -7.33
C THR A 136 0.99 19.88 -7.84
N ALA A 137 0.61 20.26 -9.06
CA ALA A 137 -0.55 19.67 -9.72
C ALA A 137 -0.16 18.34 -10.38
N VAL A 138 -0.89 17.27 -10.09
CA VAL A 138 -0.66 15.92 -10.66
C VAL A 138 -1.95 15.34 -11.23
N LEU A 139 -1.79 14.36 -12.12
CA LEU A 139 -2.88 13.64 -12.78
C LEU A 139 -3.10 12.30 -12.09
N ALA A 140 -4.31 12.08 -11.59
CA ALA A 140 -4.70 10.84 -10.95
C ALA A 140 -5.84 10.14 -11.69
N VAL A 141 -5.87 8.81 -11.70
CA VAL A 141 -6.91 8.01 -12.34
C VAL A 141 -7.23 6.80 -11.48
N ASN A 142 -8.47 6.32 -11.53
CA ASN A 142 -8.82 5.10 -10.84
C ASN A 142 -8.12 3.91 -11.52
N THR A 143 -7.31 3.20 -10.77
CA THR A 143 -6.56 2.04 -11.21
C THR A 143 -7.10 0.80 -10.51
N ARG A 144 -7.22 -0.28 -11.29
CA ARG A 144 -7.52 -1.63 -10.83
C ARG A 144 -6.33 -2.53 -11.15
N ILE A 145 -5.85 -3.26 -10.15
CA ILE A 145 -4.84 -4.32 -10.32
C ILE A 145 -5.50 -5.66 -10.02
N THR A 146 -5.36 -6.62 -10.94
CA THR A 146 -5.83 -8.00 -10.77
C THR A 146 -4.63 -8.92 -10.50
N VAL A 147 -4.70 -9.70 -9.42
CA VAL A 147 -3.66 -10.66 -9.02
C VAL A 147 -4.05 -12.10 -9.42
N PRO A 148 -3.10 -13.02 -9.66
CA PRO A 148 -1.65 -12.89 -9.44
C PRO A 148 -0.88 -12.23 -10.59
N ALA A 149 -1.51 -12.00 -11.74
CA ALA A 149 -0.84 -11.51 -12.95
C ALA A 149 -0.36 -10.05 -12.87
N LEU A 150 -0.75 -9.30 -11.83
CA LEU A 150 -0.52 -7.86 -11.69
C LEU A 150 -1.04 -7.07 -12.91
N THR A 151 -2.13 -7.55 -13.51
CA THR A 151 -2.74 -6.89 -14.66
C THR A 151 -3.36 -5.59 -14.21
N ARG A 152 -2.84 -4.49 -14.74
CA ARG A 152 -3.23 -3.14 -14.40
C ARG A 152 -4.14 -2.55 -15.47
N SER A 153 -5.25 -1.96 -15.05
CA SER A 153 -6.18 -1.26 -15.93
C SER A 153 -6.63 0.05 -15.31
N HIS A 154 -6.73 1.09 -16.13
CA HIS A 154 -7.27 2.39 -15.73
C HIS A 154 -8.76 2.46 -16.07
N THR A 155 -9.53 3.09 -15.19
CA THR A 155 -10.97 3.26 -15.37
C THR A 155 -11.36 4.71 -15.09
N GLY A 156 -12.33 5.22 -15.86
CA GLY A 156 -12.83 6.59 -15.72
C GLY A 156 -11.90 7.66 -16.29
N ALA A 157 -12.24 8.92 -15.99
CA ALA A 157 -11.48 10.08 -16.45
C ALA A 157 -10.32 10.41 -15.51
N THR A 158 -9.23 10.91 -16.08
CA THR A 158 -8.12 11.48 -15.33
C THR A 158 -8.58 12.74 -14.58
N ARG A 159 -8.24 12.82 -13.30
CA ARG A 159 -8.52 13.94 -12.41
C ARG A 159 -7.24 14.74 -12.18
N CYS A 160 -7.36 16.05 -12.09
CA CYS A 160 -6.28 16.89 -11.60
C CYS A 160 -6.39 17.04 -10.09
N ILE A 161 -5.34 16.71 -9.36
CA ILE A 161 -5.25 16.83 -7.91
C ILE A 161 -4.04 17.66 -7.51
N ALA A 162 -4.07 18.18 -6.29
CA ALA A 162 -2.96 18.93 -5.70
C ALA A 162 -2.17 18.02 -4.75
N GLN A 163 -0.85 18.10 -4.81
CA GLN A 163 0.08 17.37 -3.96
C GLN A 163 1.06 18.35 -3.30
N GLN A 164 1.44 18.08 -2.05
CA GLN A 164 2.44 18.86 -1.30
C GLN A 164 3.87 18.44 -1.64
#